data_AF-A0A353W458-F1
#
_entry.id   AF-A0A353W458-F1
#
_cell.length_a   1.000
_cell.length_b   1.000
_cell.length_c   1.000
_cell.angle_alpha   90.00
_cell.angle_beta   90.00
_cell.angle_gamma   90.00
#
_symmetry.space_group_name_H-M   'P 1'
#
loop_
_entity.id
_entity.type
_entity.pdbx_description
1 polymer ?
#
loop_
_entity_poly.entity_id
_entity_poly.type
_entity_poly.pdbx_seq_one_letter_code
_entity_poly.pdbx_strand_id
1 'polypeptide(L)'
;WGSTIDPDMYQVYHSSNGIGLGGTDSNNYNIADSQLDELIVEARQSPDQAFRKATYKQALDIIMDWAVEIPNYQRQNLVIFSTQRVDMETVTPDITTYWGWMNDIELLQMQ
;
A
#
# COMPACT_ATOMS: atom_id res chain seq x y z
N TRP A 1 3.16 -8.72 2.26
CA TRP A 1 2.49 -7.81 1.31
C TRP A 1 1.19 -7.30 1.92
N GLY A 2 1.29 -6.39 2.87
CA GLY A 2 0.18 -5.53 3.27
C GLY A 2 0.54 -4.15 2.77
N SER A 3 -0.27 -3.57 1.89
CA SER A 3 -0.07 -2.19 1.46
C SER A 3 -0.64 -1.31 2.56
N THR A 4 0.20 -0.48 3.16
CA THR A 4 -0.27 0.67 3.93
C THR A 4 -0.93 1.66 2.97
N ILE A 5 -1.84 2.51 3.46
CA ILE A 5 -2.47 3.56 2.65
C ILE A 5 -1.42 4.49 2.02
N ASP A 6 -0.28 4.69 2.68
CA ASP A 6 0.80 5.48 2.13
C ASP A 6 1.55 4.70 1.04
N PRO A 7 1.74 5.27 -0.17
CA PRO A 7 2.56 4.70 -1.23
C PRO A 7 4.07 4.70 -0.94
N ASP A 8 4.50 4.95 0.31
CA ASP A 8 5.90 4.93 0.73
C ASP A 8 6.59 3.60 0.39
N MET A 9 7.48 3.69 -0.60
CA MET A 9 8.29 2.59 -1.11
C MET A 9 9.60 2.40 -0.33
N TYR A 10 9.92 3.28 0.62
CA TYR A 10 11.23 3.33 1.28
C TYR A 10 11.59 2.02 1.99
N GLN A 11 10.66 1.45 2.76
CA GLN A 11 10.96 0.25 3.54
C GLN A 11 11.34 -0.93 2.65
N VAL A 12 10.66 -1.12 1.52
CA VAL A 12 10.81 -2.31 0.67
C VAL A 12 11.89 -2.14 -0.39
N TYR A 13 12.11 -0.92 -0.91
CA TYR A 13 12.95 -0.72 -2.09
C TYR A 13 14.17 0.17 -1.88
N HIS A 14 14.27 0.94 -0.79
CA HIS A 14 15.44 1.79 -0.56
C HIS A 14 16.69 0.93 -0.32
N SER A 15 17.81 1.29 -0.95
CA SER A 15 19.05 0.50 -0.95
C SER A 15 19.62 0.25 0.45
N SER A 16 19.46 1.22 1.37
CA SER A 16 19.91 1.08 2.76
C SER A 16 19.25 -0.06 3.52
N ASN A 17 18.08 -0.53 3.05
CA ASN A 17 17.31 -1.59 3.69
C ASN A 17 17.62 -2.97 3.12
N GLY A 18 18.65 -3.10 2.28
CA GLY A 18 19.17 -4.38 1.81
C GLY A 18 19.66 -5.26 2.96
N ILE A 19 19.53 -6.58 2.79
CA ILE A 19 19.84 -7.57 3.82
C ILE A 19 21.32 -7.47 4.20
N GLY A 20 21.59 -7.17 5.47
CA GLY A 20 22.96 -7.09 6.01
C GLY A 20 23.65 -5.74 5.82
N LEU A 21 22.92 -4.70 5.39
CA LEU A 21 23.42 -3.33 5.24
C LEU A 21 23.17 -2.46 6.48
N GLY A 22 22.57 -3.02 7.54
CA GLY A 22 22.33 -2.34 8.81
C GLY A 22 21.08 -1.45 8.83
N GLY A 23 20.23 -1.53 7.80
CA GLY A 23 18.90 -0.92 7.75
C GLY A 23 17.82 -1.86 8.31
N THR A 24 16.63 -1.85 7.71
CA THR A 24 15.50 -2.67 8.15
C THR A 24 15.50 -4.11 7.60
N ASP A 25 16.53 -4.49 6.82
CA ASP A 25 16.65 -5.78 6.11
C ASP A 25 15.36 -6.18 5.36
N SER A 26 14.60 -5.19 4.90
CA SER A 26 13.27 -5.35 4.29
C SER A 26 13.32 -5.36 2.77
N ASN A 27 14.42 -4.87 2.17
CA ASN A 27 14.68 -4.99 0.75
C ASN A 27 15.25 -6.38 0.44
N ASN A 28 14.33 -7.34 0.34
CA ASN A 28 14.66 -8.73 0.06
C ASN A 28 15.27 -8.94 -1.34
N TYR A 29 15.07 -7.97 -2.24
CA TYR A 29 15.59 -8.00 -3.60
C TYR A 29 17.03 -7.45 -3.69
N ASN A 30 17.51 -6.80 -2.62
CA ASN A 30 18.77 -6.06 -2.60
C ASN A 30 18.91 -5.11 -3.79
N ILE A 31 17.81 -4.46 -4.20
CA ILE A 31 17.86 -3.41 -5.22
C ILE A 31 18.69 -2.26 -4.66
N ALA A 32 19.72 -1.86 -5.40
CA ALA A 32 20.60 -0.74 -5.06
C ALA A 32 20.70 0.19 -6.27
N ASP A 33 19.69 1.04 -6.43
CA ASP A 33 19.62 2.02 -7.51
C ASP A 33 19.56 3.43 -6.91
N SER A 34 20.57 4.25 -7.21
CA SER A 34 20.68 5.60 -6.67
C SER A 34 19.57 6.53 -7.13
N GLN A 35 19.07 6.34 -8.35
CA GLN A 35 17.98 7.15 -8.89
C GLN A 35 16.66 6.78 -8.21
N LEU A 36 16.44 5.49 -7.94
CA LEU A 36 15.29 5.04 -7.17
C LEU A 36 15.30 5.60 -5.74
N ASP A 37 16.44 5.56 -5.06
CA ASP A 37 16.59 6.09 -3.70
C ASP A 37 16.27 7.59 -3.65
N GLU A 38 16.79 8.37 -4.60
CA GLU A 38 16.53 9.81 -4.70
C GLU A 38 15.03 10.09 -4.90
N LEU A 39 14.39 9.41 -5.86
CA LEU A 39 12.95 9.58 -6.13
C LEU A 39 12.09 9.24 -4.91
N ILE A 40 12.43 8.20 -4.15
CA ILE A 40 11.72 7.81 -2.93
C ILE A 40 11.84 8.92 -1.87
N VAL A 41 13.04 9.45 -1.66
CA VAL A 41 13.28 10.51 -0.66
C VAL A 41 12.59 11.81 -1.05
N GLU A 42 12.67 12.21 -2.33
CA GLU A 42 11.98 13.40 -2.86
C GLU A 42 10.46 13.30 -2.71
N ALA A 43 9.88 12.15 -3.07
CA ALA A 43 8.44 11.91 -2.91
C ALA A 43 8.00 11.92 -1.44
N ARG A 44 8.89 11.54 -0.51
CA ARG A 44 8.59 11.52 0.92
C ARG A 44 8.69 12.90 1.58
N GLN A 45 9.56 13.77 1.07
CA GLN A 45 9.75 15.13 1.60
C GLN A 45 8.71 16.12 1.07
N SER A 46 8.09 15.83 -0.08
CA SER A 46 7.10 16.73 -0.69
C SER A 46 5.70 16.60 -0.06
N PRO A 47 5.04 17.70 0.31
CA PRO A 47 3.65 17.69 0.79
C PRO A 47 2.61 17.70 -0.35
N ASP A 48 3.02 17.95 -1.61
CA ASP A 48 2.11 18.04 -2.76
C ASP A 48 1.72 16.64 -3.26
N GLN A 49 0.43 16.30 -3.17
CA GLN A 49 -0.09 15.01 -3.62
C GLN A 49 0.10 14.76 -5.13
N ALA A 50 0.03 15.79 -5.98
CA ALA A 50 0.19 15.63 -7.42
C ALA A 50 1.65 15.28 -7.76
N PHE A 51 2.58 16.00 -7.14
CA PHE A 51 4.01 15.72 -7.23
C PHE A 51 4.32 14.30 -6.73
N ARG A 52 3.87 13.94 -5.52
CA ARG A 52 4.07 12.59 -4.95
C ARG A 52 3.61 11.49 -5.88
N LYS A 53 2.40 11.62 -6.47
CA LYS A 53 1.86 10.63 -7.41
C LYS A 53 2.73 10.48 -8.65
N ALA A 54 3.23 11.58 -9.21
CA ALA A 54 4.09 11.55 -10.38
C ALA A 54 5.45 10.93 -10.08
N THR A 55 6.07 11.28 -8.94
CA THR A 55 7.38 10.76 -8.53
C THR A 55 7.32 9.28 -8.15
N TYR A 56 6.30 8.84 -7.38
CA TYR A 56 6.12 7.42 -7.08
C TYR A 56 5.80 6.58 -8.32
N LYS A 57 5.17 7.16 -9.34
CA LYS A 57 4.99 6.48 -10.62
C LYS A 57 6.33 6.20 -11.30
N GLN A 58 7.22 7.19 -11.34
CA GLN A 58 8.56 7.01 -11.92
C GLN A 58 9.37 5.97 -11.14
N ALA A 59 9.30 6.00 -9.81
CA ALA A 59 9.94 4.98 -8.96
C ALA A 59 9.38 3.57 -9.25
N LEU A 60 8.06 3.44 -9.41
CA LEU A 60 7.42 2.17 -9.76
C LEU A 60 7.86 1.69 -11.14
N ASP A 61 7.96 2.57 -12.14
CA ASP A 61 8.39 2.21 -13.49
C ASP A 61 9.82 1.62 -13.46
N ILE A 62 10.74 2.19 -12.67
CA ILE A 62 12.08 1.62 -12.45
C ILE A 62 12.00 0.22 -11.83
N ILE A 63 11.22 0.04 -10.75
CA ILE A 63 11.06 -1.26 -10.08
C ILE A 63 10.47 -2.31 -11.04
N MET A 64 9.54 -1.90 -11.91
CA MET A 64 8.94 -2.75 -12.93
C MET A 64 9.96 -3.19 -13.99
N ASP A 65 10.88 -2.31 -14.38
CA ASP A 65 11.98 -2.65 -15.30
C ASP A 65 12.96 -3.68 -14.69
N TRP A 66 13.16 -3.65 -13.37
CA TRP A 66 13.93 -4.68 -12.65
C TRP A 66 13.22 -6.04 -12.60
N ALA A 67 11.91 -6.09 -12.87
CA ALA A 67 11.08 -7.29 -12.92
C ALA A 67 11.17 -8.21 -11.67
N VAL A 68 11.46 -7.64 -10.50
CA VAL A 68 11.63 -8.39 -9.24
C VAL A 68 10.32 -8.91 -8.66
N GLU A 69 9.20 -8.28 -9.01
CA GLU A 69 7.87 -8.62 -8.55
C GLU A 69 6.91 -8.72 -9.73
N ILE A 70 6.37 -9.92 -9.93
CA ILE A 70 5.31 -10.14 -10.91
C ILE A 70 3.99 -10.30 -10.14
N PRO A 71 3.04 -9.36 -10.26
CA PRO A 71 1.76 -9.46 -9.58
C PRO A 71 0.98 -10.65 -10.13
N ASN A 72 0.83 -11.70 -9.32
CA ASN A 72 0.12 -12.92 -9.72
C ASN A 72 -1.39 -12.81 -9.44
N TYR A 73 -1.75 -12.23 -8.29
CA TYR A 73 -3.14 -11.96 -7.94
C TYR A 73 -3.23 -10.85 -6.89
N GLN A 74 -4.36 -10.13 -6.87
CA GLN A 74 -4.70 -9.23 -5.77
C GLN A 74 -5.73 -9.92 -4.88
N ARG A 75 -5.41 -10.09 -3.59
CA ARG A 75 -6.33 -10.74 -2.64
C ARG A 75 -7.59 -9.89 -2.49
N GLN A 76 -8.73 -10.45 -2.87
CA GLN A 76 -10.04 -9.90 -2.56
C GLN A 76 -10.51 -10.46 -1.21
N ASN A 77 -10.89 -9.57 -0.29
CA ASN A 77 -11.50 -9.97 0.97
C ASN A 77 -13.02 -10.03 0.76
N LEU A 78 -13.65 -11.13 1.20
CA LEU A 78 -15.09 -11.30 1.14
C LEU A 78 -15.65 -11.38 2.56
N VAL A 79 -16.66 -10.57 2.86
CA VAL A 79 -17.34 -10.52 4.16
C VAL A 79 -18.81 -10.80 3.93
N ILE A 80 -19.37 -11.73 4.72
CA ILE A 80 -20.76 -12.16 4.61
C ILE A 80 -21.53 -11.63 5.82
N PHE A 81 -22.65 -10.95 5.56
CA PHE A 81 -23.55 -10.44 6.59
C PHE A 81 -24.88 -11.21 6.61
N SER A 82 -25.49 -11.32 7.79
CA SER A 82 -26.83 -11.90 7.94
C SER A 82 -27.88 -10.81 7.79
N THR A 83 -28.61 -10.81 6.67
CA THR A 83 -29.69 -9.86 6.38
C THR A 83 -30.91 -9.97 7.30
N GLN A 84 -30.90 -10.91 8.25
CA GLN A 84 -31.93 -11.05 9.29
C GLN A 84 -31.55 -10.35 10.59
N ARG A 85 -30.27 -10.01 10.77
CA ARG A 85 -29.72 -9.50 12.03
C ARG A 85 -29.06 -8.15 11.89
N VAL A 86 -28.67 -7.78 10.68
CA VAL A 86 -27.94 -6.56 10.37
C VAL A 86 -28.73 -5.79 9.32
N ASP A 87 -28.98 -4.51 9.61
CA ASP A 87 -29.57 -3.60 8.63
C ASP A 87 -28.53 -3.27 7.55
N MET A 88 -28.76 -3.80 6.35
CA MET A 88 -27.85 -3.65 5.21
C MET A 88 -27.77 -2.21 4.69
N GLU A 89 -28.73 -1.34 5.03
CA GLU A 89 -28.67 0.09 4.67
C GLU A 89 -27.67 0.86 5.55
N THR A 90 -27.33 0.31 6.71
CA THR A 90 -26.40 0.92 7.69
C THR A 90 -24.99 0.36 7.65
N VAL A 91 -24.76 -0.69 6.86
CA VAL A 91 -23.41 -1.23 6.61
C VAL A 91 -22.59 -0.17 5.87
N THR A 92 -21.33 0.02 6.25
CA THR A 92 -20.37 0.91 5.57
C THR A 92 -20.51 0.79 4.04
N PRO A 93 -20.90 1.88 3.35
CA PRO A 93 -20.96 1.90 1.90
C PRO A 93 -19.54 1.84 1.31
N ASP A 94 -19.42 1.31 0.09
CA ASP A 94 -18.16 1.30 -0.68
C ASP A 94 -16.94 0.69 0.06
N ILE A 95 -17.13 -0.47 0.69
CA ILE A 95 -16.04 -1.23 1.33
C ILE A 95 -14.90 -1.46 0.34
N THR A 96 -13.68 -1.06 0.72
CA THR A 96 -12.46 -1.30 -0.04
C THR A 96 -11.50 -2.22 0.74
N THR A 97 -10.40 -2.64 0.12
CA THR A 97 -9.36 -3.43 0.81
C THR A 97 -8.67 -2.67 1.94
N TYR A 98 -8.77 -1.34 1.94
CA TYR A 98 -8.17 -0.46 2.95
C TYR A 98 -9.23 0.13 3.91
N TRP A 99 -10.49 0.18 3.48
CA TRP A 99 -11.62 0.66 4.25
C TRP A 99 -12.64 -0.45 4.47
N GLY A 100 -12.52 -1.15 5.60
CA GLY A 100 -13.41 -2.26 5.97
C GLY A 100 -14.72 -1.80 6.59
N TRP A 101 -15.68 -2.74 6.71
CA TRP A 101 -16.99 -2.52 7.32
C TRP A 101 -16.97 -2.11 8.81
N MET A 102 -15.82 -2.28 9.49
CA MET A 102 -15.67 -1.88 10.89
C MET A 102 -15.41 -0.38 11.07
N ASN A 103 -15.12 0.37 9.99
CA ASN A 103 -14.79 1.79 10.11
C ASN A 103 -15.99 2.66 10.50
N ASP A 104 -17.21 2.23 10.17
CA ASP A 104 -18.45 2.91 10.56
C ASP A 104 -19.31 2.01 11.47
N ILE A 105 -18.65 1.18 12.30
CA ILE A 105 -19.34 0.21 13.16
C ILE A 105 -20.28 0.90 14.15
N GLU A 106 -20.03 2.15 14.50
CA GLU A 106 -20.87 3.00 15.34
C GLU A 106 -22.20 3.39 14.67
N LEU A 107 -22.28 3.34 13.33
CA LEU A 107 -23.48 3.61 12.56
C LEU A 107 -24.28 2.33 12.26
N LEU A 108 -23.66 1.16 12.45
CA LEU A 108 -24.24 -0.14 12.15
C LEU A 108 -25.42 -0.46 13.07
N GLN A 109 -26.57 -0.79 12.50
CA GLN A 109 -27.77 -1.17 13.24
C GLN A 109 -28.07 -2.67 13.15
N MET A 110 -28.56 -3.21 14.27
CA MET A 110 -29.09 -4.55 14.34
C MET A 110 -30.59 -4.54 14.02
N GLN A 111 -31.06 -5.62 13.40
CA GLN A 111 -32.47 -5.84 13.06
C GLN A 111 -33.18 -6.75 14.06
#